data_AF-A0A7X5F8G8-F1
#
_entry.id   AF-A0A7X5F8G8-F1
#
_cell.length_a   1.000
_cell.length_b   1.000
_cell.length_c   1.000
_cell.angle_alpha   90.00
_cell.angle_beta   90.00
_cell.angle_gamma   90.00
#
_symmetry.space_group_name_H-M   'P 1'
#
loop_
_entity.id
_entity.type
_entity.pdbx_description
1 polymer ?
#
loop_
_entity_poly.entity_id
_entity_poly.type
_entity_poly.pdbx_seq_one_letter_code
_entity_poly.pdbx_strand_id
1 'polypeptide(L)'
;MLEKILHFIKYNNATVVILAVILLLGGGALAAGPENIGQKQTSIEGVDNAALLAVDLTAFNMDFKIENVQQDEKYYYVTYGFLDLTQADNLWQYQLSQKTQKVSKKIKQDVGEYMAKFMAKHYEARVRELKQEKSLAESAGEQKRVEVTEYSGLI
;
A
#
# COMPACT_ATOMS: atom_id res chain seq x y z
N MET A 1 15.14 58.33 -17.24
CA MET A 1 14.25 57.25 -17.71
C MET A 1 14.26 56.06 -16.75
N LEU A 2 15.43 55.65 -16.24
CA LEU A 2 15.57 54.60 -15.22
C LEU A 2 14.75 54.88 -13.93
N GLU A 3 14.81 56.11 -13.42
CA GLU A 3 14.00 56.56 -12.26
C GLU A 3 12.49 56.39 -12.47
N LYS A 4 11.98 56.64 -13.69
CA LYS A 4 10.57 56.47 -14.03
C LYS A 4 10.17 54.99 -14.10
N ILE A 5 11.08 54.13 -14.56
CA ILE A 5 10.89 52.68 -14.61
C ILE A 5 10.86 52.09 -13.19
N LEU A 6 11.77 52.51 -12.32
CA LEU A 6 11.81 52.09 -10.91
C LEU A 6 10.57 52.56 -10.15
N HIS A 7 10.10 53.78 -10.41
CA HIS A 7 8.87 54.30 -9.81
C HIS A 7 7.62 53.58 -10.34
N PHE A 8 7.62 53.12 -11.59
CA PHE A 8 6.55 52.27 -12.13
C PHE A 8 6.55 50.87 -11.50
N ILE A 9 7.72 50.24 -11.34
CA ILE A 9 7.87 48.93 -10.69
C ILE A 9 7.40 49.00 -9.21
N LYS A 10 7.75 50.07 -8.49
CA LYS A 10 7.46 50.22 -7.06
C LYS A 10 5.97 50.45 -6.75
N TYR A 11 5.22 51.10 -7.65
CA TYR A 11 3.84 51.51 -7.40
C TYR A 11 2.80 50.73 -8.22
N ASN A 12 3.23 49.75 -9.02
CA ASN A 12 2.34 48.93 -9.83
C ASN A 12 2.53 47.45 -9.49
N ASN A 13 1.66 46.92 -8.62
CA ASN A 13 1.72 45.54 -8.11
C ASN A 13 1.63 44.47 -9.22
N ALA A 14 1.09 44.82 -10.39
CA ALA A 14 1.08 43.95 -11.56
C ALA A 14 2.49 43.58 -12.05
N THR A 15 3.47 44.47 -11.86
CA THR A 15 4.86 44.26 -12.29
C THR A 15 5.53 43.14 -11.50
N VAL A 16 5.27 43.08 -10.19
CA VAL A 16 5.80 42.04 -9.31
C VAL A 16 5.21 40.68 -9.67
N VAL A 17 3.90 40.63 -9.97
CA VAL A 17 3.21 39.41 -10.39
C VAL A 17 3.75 38.91 -11.75
N ILE A 18 3.94 39.80 -12.72
CA ILE A 18 4.50 39.45 -14.04
C ILE A 18 5.92 38.92 -13.91
N LEU A 19 6.77 39.55 -13.09
CA LEU A 19 8.13 39.07 -12.82
C LEU A 19 8.14 37.69 -12.15
N ALA A 20 7.24 37.45 -11.19
CA ALA A 20 7.12 36.15 -10.53
C ALA A 20 6.66 35.06 -11.51
N VAL A 21 5.72 35.37 -12.42
CA VAL A 21 5.26 34.44 -13.46
C VAL A 21 6.38 34.13 -14.46
N ILE A 22 7.17 35.12 -14.88
CA ILE A 22 8.33 34.90 -15.77
C ILE A 22 9.40 34.04 -15.08
N LEU A 23 9.66 34.28 -13.79
CA LEU A 23 10.63 33.49 -13.03
C LEU A 23 10.18 32.02 -12.87
N LEU A 24 8.90 31.81 -12.59
CA LEU A 24 8.31 30.46 -12.45
C LEU A 24 8.24 29.71 -13.79
N LEU A 25 8.00 30.42 -14.90
CA LEU A 25 7.99 29.82 -16.25
C LEU A 25 9.40 29.64 -16.83
N GLY A 26 10.37 30.44 -16.40
CA GLY A 26 11.75 30.43 -16.90
C GLY A 26 12.71 29.47 -16.18
N GLY A 27 12.31 28.88 -15.05
CA GLY A 27 13.17 28.02 -14.22
C GLY A 27 13.39 26.58 -14.71
N GLY A 28 12.91 26.21 -15.90
CA GLY A 28 12.80 24.81 -16.31
C GLY A 28 13.99 24.18 -17.03
N ALA A 29 15.08 24.89 -17.33
CA ALA A 29 16.10 24.37 -18.26
C ALA A 29 17.55 24.68 -17.86
N LEU A 30 18.00 24.19 -16.70
CA LEU A 30 19.43 24.04 -16.39
C LEU A 30 19.69 22.79 -15.52
N ALA A 31 19.72 21.62 -16.16
CA ALA A 31 20.42 20.43 -15.67
C ALA A 31 20.78 19.51 -16.84
N ALA A 32 21.66 19.98 -17.72
CA ALA A 32 22.37 19.11 -18.67
C ALA A 32 23.82 19.02 -18.21
N GLY A 33 24.14 17.96 -17.47
CA GLY A 33 25.50 17.53 -17.17
C GLY A 33 25.81 16.23 -17.94
N PRO A 34 27.06 16.01 -18.35
CA PRO A 34 27.43 14.86 -19.18
C PRO A 34 27.53 13.57 -18.34
N GLU A 35 27.57 12.45 -19.04
CA GLU A 35 27.81 11.07 -18.59
C GLU A 35 26.56 10.19 -18.46
N ASN A 36 26.41 9.28 -19.43
CA ASN A 36 25.58 8.08 -19.32
C ASN A 36 26.18 7.19 -18.23
N ILE A 37 25.91 7.50 -16.98
CA ILE A 37 26.17 6.62 -15.84
C ILE A 37 25.17 5.47 -15.97
N GLY A 38 25.67 4.23 -16.05
CA GLY A 38 24.87 3.02 -16.13
C GLY A 38 23.71 3.06 -15.14
N GLN A 39 22.50 2.76 -15.61
CA GLN A 39 21.34 2.73 -14.74
C GLN A 39 21.56 1.66 -13.67
N LYS A 40 21.64 2.07 -12.41
CA LYS A 40 21.58 1.15 -11.27
C LYS A 40 20.17 0.58 -11.24
N GLN A 41 20.00 -0.64 -11.74
CA GLN A 41 18.73 -1.35 -11.66
C GLN A 41 18.80 -2.30 -10.47
N THR A 42 18.15 -1.89 -9.39
CA THR A 42 17.92 -2.76 -8.24
C THR A 42 16.66 -3.59 -8.50
N SER A 43 16.80 -4.90 -8.61
CA SER A 43 15.69 -5.85 -8.69
C SER A 43 15.61 -6.66 -7.40
N ILE A 44 14.40 -7.01 -6.98
CA ILE A 44 14.17 -7.92 -5.86
C ILE A 44 13.83 -9.28 -6.44
N GLU A 45 14.69 -10.27 -6.19
CA GLU A 45 14.45 -11.65 -6.59
C GLU A 45 14.05 -12.53 -5.39
N GLY A 46 13.15 -13.48 -5.65
CA GLY A 46 12.65 -14.42 -4.65
C GLY A 46 11.55 -13.87 -3.75
N VAL A 47 10.97 -14.77 -2.94
CA VAL A 47 9.97 -14.47 -1.90
C VAL A 47 10.50 -15.02 -0.58
N ASP A 48 10.54 -14.20 0.47
CA ASP A 48 10.85 -14.69 1.81
C ASP A 48 9.60 -15.36 2.41
N ASN A 49 9.66 -16.69 2.53
CA ASN A 49 8.58 -17.55 3.00
C ASN A 49 8.78 -18.06 4.44
N ALA A 50 9.76 -17.53 5.18
CA ALA A 50 10.10 -18.05 6.51
C ALA A 50 8.92 -17.97 7.49
N ALA A 51 8.16 -16.87 7.48
CA ALA A 51 6.98 -16.72 8.34
C ALA A 51 5.86 -17.72 7.99
N LEU A 52 5.65 -18.01 6.71
CA LEU A 52 4.66 -18.98 6.23
C LEU A 52 5.05 -20.43 6.60
N LEU A 53 6.34 -20.74 6.54
CA LEU A 53 6.83 -22.06 6.95
C LEU A 53 6.75 -22.24 8.47
N ALA A 54 7.03 -21.18 9.24
CA ALA A 54 7.04 -21.23 10.70
C ALA A 54 5.64 -21.21 11.35
N VAL A 55 4.61 -20.66 10.69
CA VAL A 55 3.28 -20.51 11.32
C VAL A 55 2.64 -21.87 11.62
N ASP A 56 2.09 -21.99 12.83
CA ASP A 56 1.21 -23.09 13.20
C ASP A 56 -0.24 -22.75 12.80
N LEU A 57 -0.69 -23.34 11.69
CA LEU A 57 -2.04 -23.15 11.17
C LEU A 57 -3.13 -23.85 12.00
N THR A 58 -2.76 -24.67 12.98
CA THR A 58 -3.73 -25.27 13.93
C THR A 58 -4.05 -24.32 15.09
N ALA A 59 -3.11 -23.46 15.46
CA ALA A 59 -3.25 -22.43 16.49
C ALA A 59 -3.38 -21.01 15.91
N PHE A 60 -3.54 -20.87 14.59
CA PHE A 60 -3.63 -19.57 13.93
C PHE A 60 -4.87 -18.80 14.40
N ASN A 61 -4.68 -17.53 14.73
CA ASN A 61 -5.75 -16.66 15.17
C ASN A 61 -5.64 -15.32 14.43
N MET A 62 -6.71 -14.94 13.75
CA MET A 62 -6.81 -13.68 13.02
C MET A 62 -7.33 -12.52 13.88
N ASP A 63 -7.70 -12.76 15.14
CA ASP A 63 -8.13 -11.73 16.10
C ASP A 63 -9.17 -10.74 15.53
N PHE A 64 -10.25 -11.29 14.95
CA PHE A 64 -11.30 -10.48 14.34
C PHE A 64 -11.94 -9.54 15.36
N LYS A 65 -12.04 -8.25 15.00
CA LYS A 65 -12.64 -7.23 15.84
C LYS A 65 -13.56 -6.33 15.02
N ILE A 66 -14.78 -6.12 15.52
CA ILE A 66 -15.66 -5.07 14.99
C ILE A 66 -15.17 -3.73 15.53
N GLU A 67 -14.90 -2.80 14.62
CA GLU A 67 -14.38 -1.47 14.96
C GLU A 67 -15.46 -0.40 14.89
N ASN A 68 -16.38 -0.54 13.92
CA ASN A 68 -17.44 0.43 13.71
C ASN A 68 -18.66 -0.22 13.06
N VAL A 69 -19.85 0.27 13.42
CA VAL A 69 -21.11 -0.12 12.79
C VAL A 69 -21.88 1.15 12.42
N GLN A 70 -22.02 1.38 11.12
CA GLN A 70 -22.85 2.44 10.56
C GLN A 70 -24.09 1.84 9.91
N GLN A 71 -25.13 2.65 9.71
CA GLN A 71 -26.36 2.19 9.06
C GLN A 71 -27.01 3.29 8.23
N ASP A 72 -27.68 2.87 7.15
CA ASP A 72 -28.60 3.69 6.38
C ASP A 72 -30.02 3.07 6.43
N GLU A 73 -30.95 3.53 5.59
CA GLU A 73 -32.32 3.00 5.54
C GLU A 73 -32.42 1.51 5.18
N LYS A 74 -31.43 0.97 4.45
CA LYS A 74 -31.49 -0.36 3.82
C LYS A 74 -30.39 -1.31 4.31
N TYR A 75 -29.30 -0.80 4.88
CA TYR A 75 -28.09 -1.55 5.16
C TYR A 75 -27.43 -1.17 6.49
N TYR A 76 -26.71 -2.14 7.04
CA TYR A 76 -25.63 -1.93 7.99
C TYR A 76 -24.29 -2.00 7.24
N TYR A 77 -23.34 -1.20 7.69
CA TYR A 77 -21.95 -1.19 7.23
C TYR A 77 -21.08 -1.48 8.44
N VAL A 78 -20.58 -2.71 8.51
CA VAL A 78 -19.77 -3.18 9.64
C VAL A 78 -18.31 -3.14 9.23
N THR A 79 -17.54 -2.24 9.82
CA THR A 79 -16.09 -2.20 9.68
C THR A 79 -15.47 -3.14 10.71
N TYR A 80 -14.59 -4.01 10.25
CA TYR A 80 -13.88 -4.97 11.09
C TYR A 80 -12.40 -5.04 10.71
N GLY A 81 -11.58 -5.12 11.75
CA GLY A 81 -10.14 -5.35 11.68
C GLY A 81 -9.80 -6.81 11.96
N PHE A 82 -8.69 -7.29 11.40
CA PHE A 82 -8.15 -8.63 11.67
C PHE A 82 -6.66 -8.68 11.32
N LEU A 83 -5.93 -9.54 12.02
CA LEU A 83 -4.56 -9.91 11.70
C LEU A 83 -4.56 -10.99 10.62
N ASP A 84 -3.82 -10.78 9.54
CA ASP A 84 -3.63 -11.76 8.48
C ASP A 84 -2.14 -12.04 8.28
N LEU A 85 -1.81 -13.23 7.81
CA LEU A 85 -0.48 -13.56 7.31
C LEU A 85 -0.56 -13.44 5.79
N THR A 86 0.09 -12.43 5.21
CA THR A 86 0.00 -12.12 3.78
C THR A 86 1.38 -11.88 3.18
N GLN A 87 1.47 -11.97 1.86
CA GLN A 87 2.67 -11.61 1.13
C GLN A 87 2.59 -10.13 0.72
N ALA A 88 3.53 -9.33 1.20
CA ALA A 88 3.73 -7.95 0.77
C ALA A 88 5.23 -7.68 0.60
N ASP A 89 5.62 -6.98 -0.46
CA ASP A 89 7.02 -6.69 -0.81
C ASP A 89 7.92 -7.94 -0.87
N ASN A 90 7.38 -9.00 -1.49
CA ASN A 90 8.00 -10.32 -1.60
C ASN A 90 8.39 -10.94 -0.25
N LEU A 91 7.66 -10.63 0.81
CA LEU A 91 7.85 -11.16 2.16
C LEU A 91 6.50 -11.59 2.74
N TRP A 92 6.45 -12.81 3.27
CA TRP A 92 5.35 -13.24 4.12
C TRP A 92 5.45 -12.58 5.50
N GLN A 93 4.42 -11.83 5.87
CA GLN A 93 4.40 -11.08 7.11
C GLN A 93 2.98 -10.94 7.67
N TYR A 94 2.91 -10.76 8.99
CA TYR A 94 1.66 -10.45 9.66
C TYR A 94 1.28 -8.99 9.39
N GLN A 95 0.05 -8.77 8.94
CA GLN A 95 -0.47 -7.45 8.62
C GLN A 95 -1.86 -7.26 9.22
N LEU A 96 -2.05 -6.13 9.89
CA LEU A 96 -3.38 -5.70 10.30
C LEU A 96 -4.16 -5.21 9.07
N SER A 97 -5.30 -5.84 8.82
CA SER A 97 -6.19 -5.54 7.71
C SER A 97 -7.53 -5.05 8.22
N GLN A 98 -8.13 -4.11 7.48
CA GLN A 98 -9.46 -3.57 7.79
C GLN A 98 -10.37 -3.71 6.57
N LYS A 99 -11.60 -4.18 6.78
CA LYS A 99 -12.61 -4.34 5.73
C LYS A 99 -13.98 -3.86 6.22
N THR A 100 -14.83 -3.45 5.29
CA THR A 100 -16.23 -3.10 5.58
C THR A 100 -17.16 -4.09 4.90
N GLN A 101 -17.97 -4.77 5.70
CA GLN A 101 -19.02 -5.65 5.20
C GLN A 101 -20.36 -4.90 5.13
N LYS A 102 -20.98 -4.91 3.96
CA LYS A 102 -22.34 -4.40 3.76
C LYS A 102 -23.35 -5.51 4.03
N VAL A 103 -24.27 -5.28 4.96
CA VAL A 103 -25.28 -6.25 5.39
C VAL A 103 -26.67 -5.65 5.19
N SER A 104 -27.57 -6.36 4.51
CA SER A 104 -28.93 -5.86 4.31
C SER A 104 -29.74 -5.88 5.61
N LYS A 105 -30.53 -4.84 5.87
CA LYS A 105 -31.53 -4.83 6.96
C LYS A 105 -32.66 -5.84 6.79
N LYS A 106 -32.75 -6.50 5.63
CA LYS A 106 -33.72 -7.56 5.34
C LYS A 106 -33.31 -8.94 5.89
N ILE A 107 -32.12 -9.07 6.49
CA ILE A 107 -31.71 -10.33 7.12
C ILE A 107 -32.67 -10.67 8.27
N LYS A 108 -32.99 -11.96 8.42
CA LYS A 108 -33.89 -12.46 9.48
C LYS A 108 -33.17 -12.79 10.79
N GLN A 109 -31.92 -12.37 10.94
CA GLN A 109 -31.08 -12.66 12.10
C GLN A 109 -30.37 -11.39 12.57
N ASP A 110 -29.81 -11.42 13.79
CA ASP A 110 -29.04 -10.31 14.33
C ASP A 110 -27.77 -10.04 13.49
N VAL A 111 -27.35 -8.78 13.39
CA VAL A 111 -26.18 -8.37 12.60
C VAL A 111 -24.89 -8.90 13.21
N GLY A 112 -24.77 -8.91 14.54
CA GLY A 112 -23.63 -9.48 15.23
C GLY A 112 -23.53 -10.99 14.98
N GLU A 113 -24.65 -11.70 15.06
CA GLU A 113 -24.70 -13.14 14.73
C GLU A 113 -24.35 -13.41 13.26
N TYR A 114 -24.86 -12.59 12.33
CA TYR A 114 -24.48 -12.66 10.92
C TYR A 114 -22.98 -12.48 10.75
N MET A 115 -22.41 -11.45 11.37
CA MET A 115 -21.00 -11.12 11.24
C MET A 115 -20.10 -12.18 11.86
N ALA A 116 -20.48 -12.79 12.99
CA ALA A 116 -19.74 -13.89 13.59
C ALA A 116 -19.64 -15.10 12.63
N LYS A 117 -20.77 -15.49 12.01
CA LYS A 117 -20.78 -16.58 10.99
C LYS A 117 -19.96 -16.22 9.75
N PHE A 118 -20.05 -14.96 9.32
CA PHE A 118 -19.28 -14.45 8.19
C PHE A 118 -17.77 -14.50 8.46
N MET A 119 -17.32 -14.02 9.63
CA MET A 119 -15.91 -14.03 10.03
C MET A 119 -15.39 -15.45 10.22
N ALA A 120 -16.19 -16.37 10.77
CA ALA A 120 -15.82 -17.78 10.86
C ALA A 120 -15.56 -18.40 9.48
N LYS A 121 -16.43 -18.14 8.50
CA LYS A 121 -16.22 -18.60 7.11
C LYS A 121 -14.99 -17.96 6.46
N HIS A 122 -14.77 -16.68 6.72
CA HIS A 122 -13.59 -15.95 6.22
C HIS A 122 -12.30 -16.56 6.79
N TYR A 123 -12.27 -16.83 8.11
CA TYR A 123 -11.17 -17.52 8.77
C TYR A 123 -10.92 -18.91 8.15
N GLU A 124 -11.96 -19.74 8.02
CA GLU A 124 -11.82 -21.08 7.47
C GLU A 124 -11.31 -21.08 6.02
N ALA A 125 -11.79 -20.15 5.20
CA ALA A 125 -11.30 -19.97 3.83
C ALA A 125 -9.83 -19.58 3.83
N ARG A 126 -9.46 -18.60 4.66
CA ARG A 126 -8.08 -18.11 4.71
C ARG A 126 -7.11 -19.18 5.21
N VAL A 127 -7.47 -19.95 6.24
CA VAL A 127 -6.65 -21.07 6.71
C VAL A 127 -6.47 -22.13 5.63
N ARG A 128 -7.48 -22.42 4.81
CA ARG A 128 -7.33 -23.36 3.68
C ARG A 128 -6.35 -22.83 2.64
N GLU A 129 -6.43 -21.55 2.29
CA GLU A 129 -5.48 -20.91 1.38
C GLU A 129 -4.05 -20.98 1.95
N LEU A 130 -3.85 -20.59 3.21
CA LEU A 130 -2.54 -20.64 3.86
C LEU A 130 -1.96 -22.06 3.91
N LYS A 131 -2.79 -23.09 4.08
CA LYS A 131 -2.33 -24.48 4.00
C LYS A 131 -1.84 -24.86 2.61
N GLN A 132 -2.51 -24.39 1.56
CA GLN A 132 -2.09 -24.62 0.18
C GLN A 132 -0.75 -23.91 -0.09
N GLU A 133 -0.67 -22.62 0.25
CA GLU A 133 0.56 -21.83 0.10
C GLU A 133 1.72 -22.44 0.90
N LYS A 134 1.47 -22.88 2.14
CA LYS A 134 2.48 -23.54 2.97
C LYS A 134 2.96 -24.85 2.34
N SER A 135 2.06 -25.66 1.78
CA SER A 135 2.45 -26.91 1.11
C SER A 135 3.30 -26.67 -0.14
N LEU A 136 3.01 -25.60 -0.89
CA LEU A 136 3.83 -25.16 -2.02
C LEU A 136 5.21 -24.70 -1.55
N ALA A 137 5.26 -23.89 -0.49
CA ALA A 137 6.50 -23.40 0.11
C ALA A 137 7.36 -24.55 0.69
N GLU A 138 6.75 -25.54 1.34
CA GLU A 138 7.44 -26.73 1.86
C GLU A 138 8.07 -27.56 0.73
N SER A 139 7.40 -27.62 -0.43
CA SER A 139 7.92 -28.29 -1.62
C SER A 139 9.08 -27.53 -2.28
N ALA A 140 9.06 -26.19 -2.20
CA ALA A 140 10.11 -25.32 -2.75
C ALA A 140 11.30 -25.14 -1.79
N GLY A 141 11.11 -25.36 -0.49
CA GLY A 141 12.09 -25.07 0.56
C GLY A 141 12.07 -23.61 1.03
N GLU A 142 12.90 -23.30 2.02
CA GLU A 142 13.08 -21.93 2.50
C GLU A 142 13.67 -21.05 1.39
N GLN A 143 12.99 -19.95 1.09
CA GLN A 143 13.40 -18.98 0.09
C GLN A 143 13.71 -17.65 0.78
N LYS A 144 14.71 -16.93 0.27
CA LYS A 144 15.12 -15.63 0.79
C LYS A 144 14.96 -14.57 -0.27
N ARG A 145 14.60 -13.37 0.19
CA ARG A 145 14.59 -12.17 -0.65
C ARG A 145 16.04 -11.69 -0.84
N VAL A 146 16.50 -11.60 -2.08
CA VAL A 146 17.82 -11.06 -2.42
C VAL A 146 17.66 -9.79 -3.23
N GLU A 147 18.36 -8.74 -2.82
CA GLU A 147 18.46 -7.50 -3.59
C GLU A 147 19.58 -7.66 -4.63
N VAL A 148 19.20 -7.78 -5.91
CA VAL A 148 20.14 -7.88 -7.01
C VAL A 148 20.34 -6.49 -7.57
N THR A 149 21.54 -5.95 -7.41
CA THR A 149 21.94 -4.70 -8.07
C THR A 149 22.66 -5.06 -9.36
N GLU A 150 21.99 -4.88 -10.49
CA GLU A 150 22.64 -4.99 -11.80
C GLU A 150 23.26 -3.64 -12.17
N TYR A 151 24.53 -3.68 -12.53
CA TYR A 151 25.25 -2.54 -13.10
C TYR A 151 25.29 -2.72 -14.62
N SER A 152 24.48 -1.98 -15.36
CA SER A 152 24.61 -1.95 -16.82
C SER A 152 25.78 -1.04 -17.21
N GLY A 153 26.99 -1.60 -17.34
CA GLY A 153 28.16 -0.86 -17.84
C GLY A 153 29.26 -1.81 -18.31
N LEU A 154 29.75 -1.60 -19.52
CA LEU A 154 30.97 -2.25 -20.06
C LEU A 154 32.16 -1.96 -19.13
N ILE A 155 32.93 -3.00 -18.80
CA ILE A 155 34.28 -2.88 -18.23
C ILE A 155 35.22 -2.36 -19.31
#